data_AF-A0A3A4ZNZ8-F1
#
_entry.id   AF-A0A3A4ZNZ8-F1
#
_cell.length_a   1.000
_cell.length_b   1.000
_cell.length_c   1.000
_cell.angle_alpha   90.00
_cell.angle_beta   90.00
_cell.angle_gamma   90.00
#
_symmetry.space_group_name_H-M   'P 1'
#
loop_
_entity.id
_entity.type
_entity.pdbx_description
1 polymer ?
#
loop_
_entity_poly.entity_id
_entity_poly.type
_entity_poly.pdbx_seq_one_letter_code
_entity_poly.pdbx_strand_id
1 'polypeptide(L)' 'VKKKIPESVSIFIAPQSYNELKKRLIKRGSDSIKTIEKRKKFSQQWLRQKKVYDFVIINKQGKLKDTVNKVYDIINN' A
#
# COMPACT_ATOMS: atom_id res chain seq x y z
N VAL A 1 -6.66 13.06 7.13
CA VAL A 1 -7.45 12.16 8.00
C VAL A 1 -6.92 12.21 9.42
N LYS A 2 -5.69 11.75 9.70
CA LYS A 2 -5.06 11.87 11.04
C LYS A 2 -5.16 13.24 11.72
N LYS A 3 -4.95 14.35 10.99
CA LYS A 3 -5.11 15.71 11.54
C LYS A 3 -6.55 16.07 11.94
N LYS A 4 -7.55 15.42 11.33
CA LYS A 4 -8.98 15.67 11.58
C LYS A 4 -9.58 14.65 12.55
N ILE A 5 -9.02 13.45 12.61
CA ILE A 5 -9.47 12.31 13.43
C ILE A 5 -8.19 11.67 14.01
N PRO A 6 -7.60 12.25 15.07
CA PRO A 6 -6.34 11.78 15.65
C PRO A 6 -6.37 10.31 16.10
N GLU A 7 -7.53 9.86 16.58
CA GLU A 7 -7.81 8.51 17.07
C GLU A 7 -7.96 7.47 15.95
N SER A 8 -8.06 7.90 14.69
CA SER A 8 -8.17 6.95 13.58
C SER A 8 -6.93 6.06 13.48
N VAL A 9 -7.14 4.75 13.35
CA VAL A 9 -6.10 3.79 13.00
C VAL A 9 -5.91 3.79 11.49
N SER A 10 -4.69 4.06 11.05
CA SER A 10 -4.32 4.21 9.66
C SER A 10 -3.42 3.06 9.23
N ILE A 11 -3.93 2.22 8.33
CA ILE A 11 -3.25 1.03 7.84
C ILE A 11 -2.87 1.23 6.38
N PHE A 12 -1.59 1.05 6.07
CA PHE A 12 -1.07 1.13 4.71
C PHE A 12 -0.84 -0.26 4.12
N ILE A 13 -1.60 -0.60 3.08
CA ILE A 13 -1.47 -1.88 2.37
C ILE A 13 -0.44 -1.75 1.24
N ALA A 14 0.71 -2.37 1.48
CA ALA A 14 1.88 -2.35 0.63
C ALA A 14 1.92 -3.50 -0.38
N PRO A 15 2.25 -3.30 -1.68
CA PRO A 15 2.64 -4.41 -2.55
C PRO A 15 3.96 -5.01 -2.06
N GLN A 16 4.26 -6.26 -2.45
CA GLN A 16 5.48 -6.94 -2.00
C GLN A 16 6.76 -6.33 -2.59
N SER A 17 6.63 -5.69 -3.75
CA SER A 17 7.72 -4.96 -4.38
C SER A 17 7.18 -3.95 -5.39
N TYR A 18 8.02 -2.99 -5.76
CA TYR A 18 7.72 -2.07 -6.86
C TYR A 18 7.48 -2.81 -8.19
N ASN A 19 8.25 -3.86 -8.47
CA ASN A 19 8.10 -4.63 -9.71
C ASN A 19 6.74 -5.30 -9.79
N GLU A 20 6.24 -5.82 -8.67
CA GLU A 20 4.89 -6.38 -8.61
C GLU A 20 3.81 -5.31 -8.79
N LEU A 21 3.97 -4.15 -8.14
CA LEU A 21 3.07 -3.02 -8.34
C LEU A 21 3.03 -2.61 -9.81
N LYS A 22 4.20 -2.47 -10.46
CA LYS A 22 4.32 -2.17 -11.89
C LYS A 22 3.58 -3.19 -12.75
N LYS A 23 3.78 -4.50 -12.49
CA LYS A 23 3.06 -5.57 -13.21
C LYS A 23 1.54 -5.45 -13.06
N ARG A 24 1.04 -5.19 -11.85
CA ARG A 24 -0.39 -5.00 -11.57
C ARG A 24 -0.95 -3.75 -12.29
N LEU A 25 -0.21 -2.66 -12.33
CA LEU A 25 -0.60 -1.43 -13.03
C LEU A 25 -0.68 -1.62 -14.55
N ILE A 26 0.31 -2.30 -15.14
CA ILE A 26 0.30 -2.65 -16.57
C ILE A 26 -0.92 -3.55 -16.88
N LYS A 27 -1.14 -4.58 -16.05
CA LYS A 27 -2.26 -5.52 -16.25
C LYS A 27 -3.64 -4.84 -16.17
N ARG A 28 -3.78 -3.76 -15.40
CA ARG A 28 -5.03 -3.00 -15.31
C ARG A 28 -5.37 -2.22 -16.59
N GLY A 29 -4.42 -2.05 -17.51
CA GLY A 29 -4.65 -1.46 -18.83
C GLY A 29 -5.02 0.03 -18.85
N SER A 30 -5.20 0.67 -17.70
CA SER A 30 -5.71 2.05 -17.59
C SER A 30 -4.63 3.13 -17.46
N ASP A 31 -3.36 2.75 -17.29
CA ASP A 31 -2.27 3.69 -17.08
C ASP A 31 -1.25 3.62 -18.23
N SER A 32 -0.96 4.77 -18.86
CA SER A 32 0.15 4.87 -19.81
C SER A 32 1.50 4.56 -19.16
N ILE A 33 2.49 4.11 -19.94
CA ILE A 33 3.85 3.82 -19.45
C ILE A 33 4.45 5.03 -18.71
N LYS A 34 4.18 6.25 -19.20
CA LYS A 34 4.59 7.51 -18.54
C LYS A 34 3.93 7.71 -17.16
N THR A 35 2.67 7.31 -16.99
CA THR A 35 1.96 7.36 -15.70
C THR A 35 2.57 6.37 -14.70
N ILE A 36 2.95 5.19 -15.16
CA ILE A 36 3.62 4.17 -14.34
C ILE A 36 4.99 4.67 -13.86
N GLU A 37 5.76 5.33 -14.73
CA GLU A 37 7.06 5.91 -14.34
C GLU A 37 6.93 7.10 -13.37
N LYS A 38 5.92 7.95 -13.53
CA LYS A 38 5.60 8.97 -12.50
C LYS A 38 5.29 8.32 -11.15
N ARG A 39 4.55 7.21 -11.14
CA ARG A 39 4.29 6.42 -9.92
C ARG A 39 5.54 5.76 -9.35
N LYS A 40 6.57 5.44 -10.16
CA LYS A 40 7.91 5.03 -9.68
C LYS A 40 8.55 6.06 -8.77
N LYS A 41 8.55 7.34 -9.18
CA LYS A 41 9.05 8.43 -8.33
C LYS A 41 8.22 8.56 -7.05
N PHE A 42 6.91 8.34 -7.14
CA PHE A 42 6.02 8.27 -5.98
C PHE A 42 6.34 7.09 -5.03
N SER A 43 6.90 6.00 -5.57
CA SER A 43 7.34 4.82 -4.82
C SER A 43 8.61 5.07 -4.01
N GLN A 44 9.44 6.06 -4.38
CA GLN A 44 10.52 6.51 -3.50
C GLN A 44 9.96 7.35 -2.33
N GLN A 45 8.86 8.08 -2.57
CA GLN A 45 8.11 8.76 -1.50
C GLN A 45 7.28 7.80 -0.64
N TRP A 46 7.04 6.56 -1.06
CA TRP A 46 6.37 5.56 -0.22
C TRP A 46 7.04 5.36 1.13
N LEU A 47 8.38 5.36 1.18
CA LEU A 47 9.12 5.27 2.44
C LEU A 47 8.87 6.48 3.34
N ARG A 48 8.64 7.67 2.77
CA ARG A 48 8.23 8.86 3.53
C ARG A 48 6.79 8.73 4.02
N GLN A 49 5.91 8.15 3.21
CA GLN A 49 4.51 7.95 3.56
C GLN A 49 4.32 6.87 4.62
N LYS A 50 5.15 5.81 4.66
CA LYS A 50 5.08 4.80 5.74
C LYS A 50 5.16 5.40 7.15
N LYS A 51 5.86 6.53 7.31
CA LYS A 51 5.99 7.22 8.61
C LYS A 51 4.73 7.94 9.09
N VAL A 52 3.73 8.12 8.22
CA VAL A 52 2.46 8.79 8.59
C VAL A 52 1.31 7.81 8.84
N TYR A 53 1.55 6.51 8.70
CA TYR A 53 0.58 5.46 9.01
C TYR A 53 0.98 4.76 10.31
N ASP A 54 -0.01 4.30 11.08
CA ASP A 54 0.23 3.55 12.32
C ASP A 54 0.74 2.15 12.00
N PHE A 55 0.24 1.55 10.91
CA PHE A 55 0.62 0.21 10.49
C PHE A 55 0.92 0.13 9.00
N VAL A 56 1.87 -0.73 8.63
CA VAL A 56 2.21 -1.05 7.24
C VAL A 56 2.15 -2.56 7.05
N ILE A 57 1.29 -3.04 6.15
CA ILE A 57 1.10 -4.47 5.88
C ILE A 57 1.48 -4.76 4.44
N ILE A 58 2.40 -5.72 4.24
CA ILE A 58 2.76 -6.18 2.90
C ILE A 58 1.74 -7.22 2.40
N ASN A 59 1.00 -6.87 1.34
CA ASN A 59 0.10 -7.71 0.58
C ASN A 59 0.84 -8.47 -0.53
N LYS A 60 1.29 -9.68 -0.19
CA LYS A 60 1.99 -10.59 -1.10
C LYS A 60 1.00 -11.30 -2.04
N GLN A 61 1.43 -11.53 -3.29
CA GLN A 61 0.62 -12.29 -4.25
C GLN A 61 0.28 -13.67 -3.69
N GLY A 62 -0.99 -14.08 -3.81
CA GLY A 62 -1.45 -15.39 -3.34
C GLY A 62 -1.58 -15.52 -1.81
N LYS A 63 -1.32 -14.46 -1.04
CA LYS A 63 -1.41 -14.44 0.44
C LYS A 63 -2.47 -13.44 0.92
N LEU A 64 -3.62 -13.43 0.26
CA LEU A 64 -4.73 -12.55 0.63
C LEU A 64 -5.21 -12.83 2.05
N LYS A 65 -5.40 -14.11 2.40
CA LYS A 65 -5.86 -14.54 3.73
C LYS A 65 -4.95 -14.02 4.83
N ASP A 66 -3.63 -14.15 4.67
CA ASP A 66 -2.64 -13.64 5.62
C ASP A 66 -2.74 -12.11 5.79
N THR A 67 -3.00 -11.38 4.70
CA THR A 67 -3.15 -9.92 4.73
C THR A 67 -4.43 -9.52 5.47
N VAL A 68 -5.54 -10.22 5.21
CA VAL A 68 -6.82 -10.00 5.89
C VAL A 68 -6.71 -10.28 7.38
N ASN A 69 -6.10 -11.40 7.77
CA ASN A 69 -5.90 -11.74 9.18
C ASN A 69 -5.11 -10.66 9.91
N LYS A 70 -4.01 -10.15 9.31
CA LYS A 70 -3.24 -9.05 9.91
C LYS A 70 -4.05 -7.77 10.10
N VAL A 71 -4.92 -7.43 9.16
CA VAL A 71 -5.81 -6.26 9.29
C VAL A 71 -6.84 -6.51 10.39
N TYR A 72 -7.40 -7.72 10.45
CA TYR A 72 -8.35 -8.12 11.49
C TYR A 72 -7.73 -8.02 12.89
N ASP A 73 -6.51 -8.50 13.06
CA ASP A 73 -5.79 -8.43 14.34
C ASP A 73 -5.53 -6.97 14.76
N ILE A 74 -5.30 -6.06 13.81
CA ILE A 74 -5.10 -4.63 14.12
C ILE A 74 -6.42 -3.96 14.52
N ILE A 75 -7.54 -4.37 13.93
CA ILE A 75 -8.85 -3.74 14.21
C ILE A 75 -9.48 -4.25 15.52
N ASN A 76 -9.17 -5.48 15.93
CA ASN A 76 -9.74 -6.11 17.13
C ASN A 76 -8.80 -6.12 18.35
N ASN A 77 -7.64 -5.45 18.27
CA ASN A 77 -6.85 -5.08 19.45
C ASN A 77 -7.39 -3.79 20.06
#